data_AF-A0A090RXV6-F1
#
_entry.id   AF-A0A090RXV6-F1
#
_cell.length_a   1.000
_cell.length_b   1.000
_cell.length_c   1.000
_cell.angle_alpha   90.00
_cell.angle_beta   90.00
_cell.angle_gamma   90.00
#
_symmetry.space_group_name_H-M   'P 1'
#
loop_
_entity.id
_entity.type
_entity.pdbx_description
1 polymer ?
#
loop_
_entity_poly.entity_id
_entity_poly.type
_entity_poly.pdbx_seq_one_letter_code
_entity_poly.pdbx_strand_id
1 'polypeptide(L)' 'MSNETGLDSAPEEIKLAVDLIFLLESNEIDPKVALEALEIVKGDLLKKIES' A
#
# COMPACT_ATOMS: atom_id res chain seq x y z
N MET A 1 29.38 1.87 5.18
CA MET A 1 28.36 1.64 6.22
C MET A 1 27.06 1.43 5.49
N SER A 2 26.51 0.23 5.56
CA SER A 2 25.27 -0.12 4.86
C SER A 2 24.15 0.73 5.45
N ASN A 3 23.65 1.66 4.64
CA ASN A 3 22.46 2.43 4.98
C ASN A 3 21.30 1.47 4.78
N GLU A 4 21.06 0.57 5.74
CA GLU A 4 19.82 -0.19 5.81
C GLU A 4 18.75 0.83 6.15
N THR A 5 18.20 1.43 5.10
CA THR A 5 17.09 2.36 5.19
C THR A 5 15.98 1.64 5.94
N GLY A 6 15.42 2.26 6.99
CA GLY A 6 14.50 1.59 7.93
C GLY A 6 13.29 0.90 7.29
N LEU A 7 13.04 1.13 6.00
CA LEU A 7 12.09 0.38 5.19
C LEU A 7 12.48 -1.08 5.01
N ASP A 8 13.75 -1.45 4.85
CA ASP A 8 14.20 -2.84 4.64
C ASP A 8 13.96 -3.73 5.88
N SER A 9 13.96 -3.11 7.06
CA SER A 9 13.63 -3.76 8.34
C SER A 9 12.17 -3.56 8.77
N ALA A 10 11.36 -2.84 8.00
CA ALA A 10 9.97 -2.59 8.35
C ALA A 10 9.10 -3.85 8.19
N PRO A 11 7.97 -3.94 8.93
CA PRO A 11 6.95 -4.96 8.69
C PRO A 11 6.48 -4.99 7.24
N GLU A 12 6.05 -6.16 6.77
CA GLU A 12 5.67 -6.38 5.37
C GLU A 12 4.52 -5.46 4.94
N GLU A 13 3.54 -5.24 5.82
CA GLU A 13 2.41 -4.35 5.60
C GLU A 13 2.84 -2.88 5.44
N ILE A 14 3.91 -2.46 6.12
CA ILE A 14 4.45 -1.10 6.03
C ILE A 14 5.19 -0.93 4.70
N LYS A 15 6.02 -1.91 4.31
CA LYS A 15 6.71 -1.91 3.02
C LYS A 15 5.71 -1.82 1.87
N LEU A 16 4.69 -2.68 1.89
CA LEU A 16 3.64 -2.71 0.88
C LEU A 16 2.85 -1.39 0.83
N ALA A 17 2.54 -0.79 1.98
CA ALA A 17 1.87 0.50 2.01
C ALA A 17 2.71 1.60 1.35
N VAL A 18 4.02 1.62 1.59
CA VAL A 18 4.94 2.58 0.96
C VAL A 18 5.01 2.35 -0.55
N ASP A 19 5.13 1.10 -1.01
CA ASP A 19 5.13 0.77 -2.43
C ASP A 19 3.83 1.19 -3.12
N LEU A 20 2.67 0.97 -2.47
CA LEU A 20 1.38 1.39 -2.99
C LEU A 20 1.26 2.91 -3.08
N ILE A 21 1.71 3.65 -2.05
CA ILE A 21 1.72 5.12 -2.08
C ILE A 21 2.58 5.61 -3.24
N PHE A 22 3.79 5.07 -3.39
CA PHE A 22 4.69 5.42 -4.48
C PHE A 22 4.06 5.19 -5.86
N LEU A 23 3.37 4.06 -6.04
CA LEU A 23 2.66 3.78 -7.30
C LEU A 23 1.53 4.77 -7.57
N LEU A 24 0.73 5.11 -6.56
CA LEU A 24 -0.38 6.06 -6.70
C LEU A 24 0.13 7.47 -7.04
N GLU A 25 1.19 7.92 -6.37
CA GLU A 25 1.83 9.22 -6.63
C GLU A 25 2.48 9.26 -8.01
N SER A 26 3.20 8.20 -8.40
CA SER A 26 3.87 8.12 -9.71
C SER A 26 2.90 8.11 -10.89
N ASN A 27 1.65 7.71 -10.67
CA ASN A 27 0.58 7.74 -11.66
C ASN A 27 -0.34 8.98 -11.51
N GLU A 28 0.04 9.94 -10.66
CA GLU A 28 -0.70 11.19 -10.43
C GLU A 28 -2.18 10.95 -10.04
N ILE A 29 -2.45 9.88 -9.30
CA ILE A 29 -3.81 9.52 -8.88
C ILE A 29 -4.28 10.50 -7.80
N ASP A 30 -5.47 11.08 -7.99
CA ASP A 30 -6.09 11.95 -6.97
C ASP A 30 -6.27 11.17 -5.65
N PRO A 31 -5.83 11.73 -4.50
CA PRO A 31 -5.90 11.02 -3.22
C PRO A 31 -7.30 10.54 -2.83
N LYS A 32 -8.37 11.26 -3.23
CA LYS A 32 -9.74 10.82 -2.93
C LYS A 32 -10.11 9.60 -3.76
N VAL A 33 -9.75 9.61 -5.05
CA VAL A 33 -9.94 8.45 -5.93
C VAL A 33 -9.13 7.25 -5.43
N ALA A 34 -7.89 7.47 -4.98
CA ALA A 34 -7.06 6.42 -4.39
C ALA A 34 -7.72 5.81 -3.13
N LEU A 35 -8.23 6.64 -2.23
CA LEU A 35 -8.92 6.16 -1.02
C LEU A 35 -10.18 5.35 -1.35
N GLU A 36 -11.00 5.80 -2.29
CA GLU A 36 -12.19 5.06 -2.76
C GLU A 36 -11.81 3.70 -3.36
N ALA A 37 -10.75 3.65 -4.18
CA ALA A 37 -10.23 2.42 -4.76
C ALA A 37 -9.68 1.46 -3.68
N LEU A 38 -8.96 1.98 -2.68
CA LEU A 38 -8.40 1.19 -1.59
C LEU A 38 -9.51 0.56 -0.71
N GLU A 39 -10.64 1.22 -0.50
CA GLU A 39 -11.79 0.61 0.18
C GLU A 39 -12.38 -0.58 -0.60
N ILE A 40 -12.42 -0.48 -1.94
CA ILE A 40 -12.84 -1.61 -2.80
C ILE A 40 -11.86 -2.78 -2.67
N VAL A 41 -10.55 -2.51 -2.76
CA VAL A 41 -9.49 -3.52 -2.62
C VAL A 41 -9.57 -4.20 -1.26
N LYS A 42 -9.71 -3.42 -0.18
CA LYS A 42 -9.89 -3.94 1.17
C LYS A 42 -11.09 -4.87 1.27
N GLY A 43 -12.23 -4.48 0.69
CA GLY A 43 -13.43 -5.31 0.65
C GLY A 43 -13.22 -6.65 -0.08
N ASP A 44 -12.47 -6.67 -1.18
CA ASP A 44 -12.10 -7.91 -1.88
C ASP A 44 -11.18 -8.81 -1.06
N LEU A 45 -10.17 -8.22 -0.40
CA LEU A 45 -9.24 -8.96 0.47
C LEU A 45 -9.95 -9.57 1.69
N LEU A 46 -10.86 -8.83 2.33
CA LEU A 46 -11.65 -9.35 3.45
C LEU A 46 -12.48 -10.58 3.04
N LYS A 47 -13.15 -10.53 1.89
CA LYS A 47 -13.90 -11.68 1.36
C LYS A 47 -13.02 -12.93 1.17
N LYS A 48 -11.77 -12.76 0.76
CA LYS A 48 -10.81 -13.87 0.59
C LYS A 48 -10.34 -14.47 1.92
N ILE A 49 -10.33 -13.68 2.99
CA ILE A 49 -9.96 -14.15 4.34
C ILE A 49 -11.14 -14.84 5.02
N GLU A 50 -12.36 -14.38 4.73
CA GLU A 50 -13.61 -14.95 5.27
C GLU A 50 -14.11 -16.20 4.54
N SER A 51 -13.48 -16.59 3.42
CA SER A 51 -13.81 -17.78 2.62
C SER A 51 -12.94 -18.99 2.98
#